data_AF-I3XD38-F1
#
_entry.id   AF-I3XD38-F1
#
_cell.length_a   1.000
_cell.length_b   1.000
_cell.length_c   1.000
_cell.angle_alpha   90.00
_cell.angle_beta   90.00
_cell.angle_gamma   90.00
#
_symmetry.space_group_name_H-M   'P 1'
#
loop_
_entity.id
_entity.type
_entity.pdbx_description
1 polymer ?
#
loop_
_entity_poly.entity_id
_entity_poly.type
_entity_poly.pdbx_seq_one_letter_code
_entity_poly.pdbx_strand_id
1 'polypeptide(L)'
;MADTSYPVYGEITGPIVMIGFGSIGHGTLPLIERHFKFDKSRLIVVEPRDDAKDTEIFARHGVRHVRAAVTKDNYKELLKPLLTEGGGQGFCVNLSVDTSSLDIIKLCRKLDVLYIDTVVEPWLGFYFDPEMDNAARTNYALRETMRREKEKNPGGTTAVSTCGANPGMVSWFVKKALLDLADDLGLKYEEPHQDDREGWAKLMRKTGVKGVHIAERDTQRTKHPKPLNVFWNTWSVEGFISEGMQPAELGWGTHEAWMPKNARKHKKGCQAAIYLEQPGANTRVRSWCPTPGPQYGFLVTHNESISIADFFTVRDKNGDVSYRPTCHYAYHPANDAVLSLHEMFGNGGTPQPVHHVLDETELEDGIDELGVLLYGHDKNAYWYGSRLSLEETRRIAPYQNATGLQVTSAVLAGMVWALENPKAGIVEADEMDYKRCLEVQLPYLGPVEGHYTDWTPLDGRPGLFPEDIDTKDPWQFKNILVR
;
A
#
# COMPACT_ATOMS: atom_id res chain seq x y z
N MET A 1 -16.19 6.46 -29.45
CA MET A 1 -15.23 5.56 -28.80
C MET A 1 -15.74 4.16 -29.01
N ALA A 2 -14.90 3.23 -29.46
CA ALA A 2 -15.31 1.85 -29.68
C ALA A 2 -15.87 1.26 -28.37
N ASP A 3 -16.88 0.41 -28.52
CA ASP A 3 -17.71 -0.18 -27.46
C ASP A 3 -16.86 -1.18 -26.63
N THR A 4 -15.94 -0.67 -25.81
CA THR A 4 -15.13 -1.50 -24.92
C THR A 4 -16.06 -2.04 -23.83
N SER A 5 -16.46 -3.31 -23.98
CA SER A 5 -17.21 -4.03 -22.95
C SER A 5 -16.28 -4.36 -21.78
N TYR A 6 -16.61 -3.86 -20.58
CA TYR A 6 -15.94 -4.21 -19.35
C TYR A 6 -16.71 -5.33 -18.61
N PRO A 7 -16.02 -6.29 -17.98
CA PRO A 7 -16.70 -7.35 -17.22
C PRO A 7 -17.43 -6.78 -16.01
N VAL A 8 -18.63 -7.28 -15.73
CA VAL A 8 -19.32 -7.03 -14.46
C VAL A 8 -19.03 -8.21 -13.53
N TYR A 9 -18.34 -7.97 -12.43
CA TYR A 9 -17.83 -9.03 -11.54
C TYR A 9 -18.83 -9.50 -10.49
N GLY A 10 -19.87 -8.70 -10.20
CA GLY A 10 -20.89 -9.08 -9.21
C GLY A 10 -22.00 -8.06 -9.05
N GLU A 11 -22.99 -8.39 -8.23
CA GLU A 11 -24.09 -7.51 -7.84
C GLU A 11 -23.98 -7.14 -6.36
N ILE A 12 -23.95 -5.85 -6.06
CA ILE A 12 -23.99 -5.34 -4.68
C ILE A 12 -25.45 -5.04 -4.34
N THR A 13 -25.98 -5.80 -3.40
CA THR A 13 -27.42 -5.80 -3.10
C THR A 13 -27.83 -4.77 -2.04
N GLY A 14 -26.90 -4.37 -1.17
CA GLY A 14 -27.12 -3.34 -0.15
C GLY A 14 -26.46 -1.99 -0.48
N PRO A 15 -26.33 -1.10 0.53
CA PRO A 15 -25.72 0.22 0.36
C PRO A 15 -24.21 0.13 0.12
N ILE A 16 -23.69 1.01 -0.73
CA ILE A 16 -22.25 1.24 -0.91
C ILE A 16 -21.92 2.55 -0.21
N VAL A 17 -21.27 2.46 0.95
CA VAL A 17 -20.91 3.65 1.74
C VAL A 17 -19.42 3.89 1.59
N MET A 18 -19.06 4.89 0.78
CA MET A 18 -17.70 5.35 0.60
C MET A 18 -17.37 6.42 1.64
N ILE A 19 -16.34 6.21 2.44
CA ILE A 19 -15.87 7.18 3.44
C ILE A 19 -14.62 7.85 2.90
N GLY A 20 -14.66 9.17 2.74
CA GLY A 20 -13.61 9.95 2.07
C GLY A 20 -13.80 10.02 0.56
N PHE A 21 -13.59 11.21 -0.01
CA PHE A 21 -13.68 11.48 -1.44
C PHE A 21 -12.49 12.33 -1.92
N GLY A 22 -11.29 11.92 -1.52
CA GLY A 22 -10.03 12.44 -2.07
C GLY A 22 -9.69 11.82 -3.43
N SER A 23 -8.42 11.89 -3.84
CA SER A 23 -7.95 11.36 -5.14
C SER A 23 -8.33 9.89 -5.37
N ILE A 24 -8.25 9.05 -4.34
CA ILE A 24 -8.60 7.63 -4.44
C ILE A 24 -10.12 7.42 -4.52
N GLY A 25 -10.91 8.22 -3.79
CA GLY A 25 -12.38 8.19 -3.87
C GLY A 25 -12.87 8.60 -5.26
N HIS A 26 -12.28 9.66 -5.83
CA HIS A 26 -12.55 10.13 -7.20
C HIS A 26 -12.34 9.02 -8.23
N GLY A 27 -11.19 8.32 -8.15
CA GLY A 27 -10.84 7.28 -9.09
C GLY A 27 -11.55 5.94 -8.86
N THR A 28 -11.97 5.63 -7.64
CA THR A 28 -12.67 4.36 -7.31
C THR A 28 -14.13 4.38 -7.74
N LEU A 29 -14.83 5.51 -7.58
CA LEU A 29 -16.23 5.67 -7.98
C LEU A 29 -16.52 5.16 -9.41
N PRO A 30 -15.82 5.62 -10.47
CA PRO A 30 -16.09 5.16 -11.84
C PRO A 30 -15.78 3.67 -12.04
N LEU A 31 -14.84 3.09 -11.28
CA LEU A 31 -14.56 1.65 -11.34
C LEU A 31 -15.67 0.81 -10.70
N ILE A 32 -16.23 1.27 -9.58
CA ILE A 32 -17.39 0.63 -8.95
C ILE A 32 -18.58 0.63 -9.91
N GLU A 33 -18.93 1.79 -10.49
CA GLU A 33 -20.05 1.90 -11.44
C GLU A 33 -19.86 1.04 -12.69
N ARG A 34 -18.61 0.88 -13.12
CA ARG A 34 -18.26 0.11 -14.32
C ARG A 34 -18.39 -1.40 -14.10
N HIS A 35 -18.01 -1.89 -12.92
CA HIS A 35 -17.76 -3.32 -12.69
C HIS A 35 -18.74 -4.02 -11.75
N PHE A 36 -19.60 -3.28 -11.05
CA PHE A 36 -20.63 -3.85 -10.21
C PHE A 36 -22.02 -3.46 -10.67
N LYS A 37 -22.95 -4.40 -10.59
CA LYS A 37 -24.37 -4.11 -10.72
C LYS A 37 -24.90 -3.64 -9.37
N PHE A 38 -25.52 -2.47 -9.32
CA PHE A 38 -26.24 -1.96 -8.16
C PHE A 38 -27.21 -0.86 -8.59
N ASP A 39 -28.17 -0.53 -7.73
CA ASP A 39 -29.01 0.67 -7.89
C ASP A 39 -28.19 1.89 -7.47
N LYS A 40 -27.96 2.84 -8.38
CA LYS A 40 -27.13 4.04 -8.14
C LYS A 40 -27.55 4.83 -6.90
N SER A 41 -28.84 4.80 -6.53
CA SER A 41 -29.33 5.47 -5.32
C SER A 41 -28.77 4.92 -4.01
N ARG A 42 -28.15 3.72 -4.05
CA ARG A 42 -27.49 3.06 -2.91
C ARG A 42 -26.05 3.51 -2.69
N LEU A 43 -25.46 4.29 -3.60
CA LEU A 43 -24.10 4.79 -3.43
C LEU A 43 -24.10 6.12 -2.67
N ILE A 44 -23.45 6.09 -1.51
CA ILE A 44 -23.40 7.20 -0.55
C ILE A 44 -21.93 7.53 -0.30
N VAL A 45 -21.58 8.82 -0.38
CA VAL A 45 -20.26 9.33 -0.02
C VAL A 45 -20.35 10.13 1.26
N VAL A 46 -19.50 9.81 2.24
CA VAL A 46 -19.35 10.56 3.50
C VAL A 46 -18.03 11.32 3.46
N GLU A 47 -18.09 12.64 3.30
CA GLU A 47 -16.93 13.51 3.12
C GLU A 47 -17.23 14.89 3.74
N PRO A 48 -16.40 15.40 4.66
CA PRO A 48 -16.64 16.70 5.30
C PRO A 48 -16.45 17.91 4.39
N ARG A 49 -15.56 17.81 3.39
CA ARG A 49 -15.24 18.91 2.48
C ARG A 49 -16.43 19.25 1.59
N ASP A 50 -16.46 20.51 1.18
CA ASP A 50 -17.46 21.08 0.28
C ASP A 50 -16.71 21.70 -0.90
N ASP A 51 -16.25 20.81 -1.77
CA ASP A 51 -15.48 21.16 -2.96
C ASP A 51 -16.38 21.20 -4.19
N ALA A 52 -16.18 22.22 -5.05
CA ALA A 52 -16.99 22.43 -6.23
C ALA A 52 -16.83 21.30 -7.27
N LYS A 53 -15.61 20.74 -7.40
CA LYS A 53 -15.32 19.62 -8.30
C LYS A 53 -16.01 18.34 -7.79
N ASP A 54 -15.97 18.10 -6.49
CA ASP A 54 -16.65 16.96 -5.87
C ASP A 54 -18.16 17.04 -6.10
N THR A 55 -18.74 18.23 -5.91
CA THR A 55 -20.17 18.49 -6.15
C THR A 55 -20.57 18.19 -7.59
N GLU A 56 -19.74 18.57 -8.57
CA GLU A 56 -19.98 18.25 -9.98
C GLU A 56 -19.94 16.74 -10.24
N ILE A 57 -18.96 16.03 -9.66
CA ILE A 57 -18.85 14.57 -9.77
C ILE A 57 -20.09 13.90 -9.15
N PHE A 58 -20.51 14.32 -7.95
CA PHE A 58 -21.71 13.76 -7.31
C PHE A 58 -22.95 13.95 -8.16
N ALA A 59 -23.17 15.16 -8.72
CA ALA A 59 -24.30 15.43 -9.58
C ALA A 59 -24.26 14.60 -10.87
N ARG A 60 -23.08 14.45 -11.49
CA ARG A 60 -22.89 13.67 -12.73
C ARG A 60 -23.17 12.18 -12.53
N HIS A 61 -22.76 11.64 -11.39
CA HIS A 61 -22.88 10.20 -11.09
C HIS A 61 -24.15 9.85 -10.29
N GLY A 62 -24.91 10.84 -9.81
CA GLY A 62 -26.12 10.63 -9.01
C GLY A 62 -25.82 10.14 -7.59
N VAL A 63 -24.66 10.53 -7.05
CA VAL A 63 -24.18 10.10 -5.73
C VAL A 63 -24.81 10.93 -4.63
N ARG A 64 -25.26 10.26 -3.55
CA ARG A 64 -25.71 10.95 -2.35
C ARG A 64 -24.51 11.36 -1.49
N HIS A 65 -24.31 12.66 -1.33
CA HIS A 65 -23.27 13.20 -0.43
C HIS A 65 -23.82 13.45 0.98
N VAL A 66 -23.12 12.91 1.98
CA VAL A 66 -23.33 13.19 3.39
C VAL A 66 -22.14 14.00 3.88
N ARG A 67 -22.36 15.31 4.05
CA ARG A 67 -21.33 16.25 4.49
C ARG A 67 -21.07 16.12 5.99
N ALA A 68 -20.20 15.20 6.37
CA ALA A 68 -19.82 14.96 7.75
C ALA A 68 -18.40 14.39 7.85
N ALA A 69 -17.66 14.82 8.87
CA ALA A 69 -16.46 14.12 9.30
C ALA A 69 -16.86 12.91 10.14
N VAL A 70 -16.31 11.74 9.83
CA VAL A 70 -16.46 10.55 10.68
C VAL A 70 -15.48 10.68 11.84
N THR A 71 -15.99 10.65 13.07
CA THR A 71 -15.18 10.82 14.28
C THR A 71 -15.43 9.69 15.27
N LYS A 72 -14.51 9.54 16.23
CA LYS A 72 -14.65 8.59 17.35
C LYS A 72 -16.01 8.70 18.08
N ASP A 73 -16.54 9.91 18.17
CA ASP A 73 -17.78 10.20 18.91
C ASP A 73 -19.04 9.91 18.08
N ASN A 74 -19.00 10.11 16.76
CA ASN A 74 -20.19 10.03 15.91
C ASN A 74 -20.28 8.76 15.03
N TYR A 75 -19.18 8.02 14.81
CA TYR A 75 -19.13 7.04 13.70
C TYR A 75 -20.23 5.98 13.75
N LYS A 76 -20.63 5.55 14.96
CA LYS A 76 -21.72 4.56 15.11
C LYS A 76 -23.07 5.14 14.74
N GLU A 77 -23.37 6.35 15.19
CA GLU A 77 -24.66 7.00 14.94
C GLU A 77 -24.77 7.45 13.48
N LEU A 78 -23.66 7.91 12.91
CA LEU A 78 -23.57 8.35 11.53
C LEU A 78 -23.59 7.17 10.54
N LEU A 79 -22.70 6.19 10.70
CA LEU A 79 -22.49 5.15 9.68
C LEU A 79 -23.51 4.03 9.76
N LYS A 80 -23.97 3.61 10.95
CA LYS A 80 -24.91 2.49 11.08
C LYS A 80 -26.16 2.65 10.21
N PRO A 81 -26.92 3.77 10.23
CA PRO A 81 -28.11 3.90 9.40
C PRO A 81 -27.80 3.87 7.90
N LEU A 82 -26.66 4.42 7.47
CA LEU A 82 -26.24 4.42 6.06
C LEU A 82 -25.85 3.01 5.60
N LEU A 83 -25.09 2.29 6.43
CA LEU A 83 -24.59 0.94 6.15
C LEU A 83 -25.70 -0.13 6.16
N THR A 84 -26.84 0.15 6.81
CA THR A 84 -27.99 -0.75 6.87
C THR A 84 -29.21 -0.21 6.12
N GLU A 85 -29.03 0.81 5.28
CA GLU A 85 -30.13 1.40 4.51
C GLU A 85 -30.64 0.40 3.45
N GLY A 86 -31.95 0.19 3.38
CA GLY A 86 -32.56 -0.75 2.43
C GLY A 86 -32.46 -2.21 2.90
N GLY A 87 -32.14 -3.12 1.97
CA GLY A 87 -31.96 -4.55 2.23
C GLY A 87 -30.75 -5.09 1.47
N GLY A 88 -30.37 -6.35 1.71
CA GLY A 88 -29.16 -6.94 1.12
C GLY A 88 -27.90 -6.67 1.96
N GLN A 89 -26.76 -7.11 1.42
CA GLN A 89 -25.46 -6.94 2.09
C GLN A 89 -24.81 -5.63 1.63
N GLY A 90 -24.50 -4.75 2.59
CA GLY A 90 -23.79 -3.50 2.31
C GLY A 90 -22.30 -3.70 2.07
N PHE A 91 -21.65 -2.68 1.51
CA PHE A 91 -20.21 -2.59 1.33
C PHE A 91 -19.70 -1.22 1.80
N CYS A 92 -18.85 -1.20 2.82
CA CYS A 92 -18.13 -0.02 3.26
C CYS A 92 -16.78 0.08 2.52
N VAL A 93 -16.56 1.18 1.79
CA VAL A 93 -15.33 1.45 1.04
C VAL A 93 -14.64 2.63 1.70
N ASN A 94 -13.68 2.36 2.60
CA ASN A 94 -13.03 3.39 3.39
C ASN A 94 -11.74 3.87 2.70
N LEU A 95 -11.78 5.09 2.17
CA LEU A 95 -10.71 5.77 1.43
C LEU A 95 -10.42 7.14 2.06
N SER A 96 -10.51 7.20 3.39
CA SER A 96 -10.36 8.42 4.17
C SER A 96 -9.05 8.47 4.96
N VAL A 97 -8.74 9.65 5.47
CA VAL A 97 -7.74 9.90 6.52
C VAL A 97 -8.46 10.17 7.83
N ASP A 98 -7.73 10.19 8.95
CA ASP A 98 -8.23 10.63 10.27
C ASP A 98 -9.34 9.76 10.89
N THR A 99 -9.66 8.61 10.28
CA THR A 99 -10.68 7.69 10.76
C THR A 99 -10.10 6.36 11.23
N SER A 100 -10.59 5.80 12.34
CA SER A 100 -10.06 4.50 12.78
C SER A 100 -10.59 3.35 11.93
N SER A 101 -9.72 2.78 11.10
CA SER A 101 -10.00 1.56 10.34
C SER A 101 -10.53 0.45 11.24
N LEU A 102 -9.92 0.25 12.43
CA LEU A 102 -10.28 -0.86 13.32
C LEU A 102 -11.70 -0.74 13.86
N ASP A 103 -12.08 0.46 14.30
CA ASP A 103 -13.41 0.70 14.84
C ASP A 103 -14.50 0.61 13.76
N ILE A 104 -14.20 1.07 12.54
CA ILE A 104 -15.12 0.96 11.40
C ILE A 104 -15.25 -0.51 10.94
N ILE A 105 -14.16 -1.28 10.88
CA ILE A 105 -14.19 -2.72 10.61
C ILE A 105 -15.07 -3.46 11.61
N LYS A 106 -14.91 -3.18 12.90
CA LYS A 106 -15.74 -3.77 13.98
C LYS A 106 -17.22 -3.45 13.79
N LEU A 107 -17.54 -2.21 13.41
CA LEU A 107 -18.91 -1.81 13.14
C LEU A 107 -19.46 -2.56 11.92
N CYS A 108 -18.75 -2.57 10.80
CA CYS A 108 -19.19 -3.22 9.56
C CYS A 108 -19.41 -4.73 9.76
N ARG A 109 -18.45 -5.42 10.38
CA ARG A 109 -18.58 -6.86 10.69
C ARG A 109 -19.75 -7.17 11.60
N LYS A 110 -20.04 -6.32 12.59
CA LYS A 110 -21.21 -6.48 13.46
C LYS A 110 -22.54 -6.32 12.71
N LEU A 111 -22.56 -5.54 11.64
CA LEU A 111 -23.74 -5.26 10.81
C LEU A 111 -23.87 -6.20 9.59
N ASP A 112 -22.97 -7.18 9.46
CA ASP A 112 -22.81 -8.01 8.26
C ASP A 112 -22.58 -7.19 6.97
N VAL A 113 -21.79 -6.13 7.08
CA VAL A 113 -21.38 -5.28 5.95
C VAL A 113 -19.93 -5.61 5.58
N LEU A 114 -19.69 -5.83 4.28
CA LEU A 114 -18.34 -6.00 3.74
C LEU A 114 -17.54 -4.70 3.94
N TYR A 115 -16.23 -4.83 4.06
CA TYR A 115 -15.35 -3.68 4.27
C TYR A 115 -14.08 -3.80 3.45
N ILE A 116 -13.59 -2.66 2.94
CA ILE A 116 -12.25 -2.53 2.38
C ILE A 116 -11.65 -1.18 2.76
N ASP A 117 -10.35 -1.14 3.05
CA ASP A 117 -9.54 0.07 3.13
C ASP A 117 -8.17 -0.12 2.48
N THR A 118 -7.38 0.97 2.41
CA THR A 118 -6.02 0.97 1.87
C THR A 118 -4.95 1.20 2.93
N VAL A 119 -5.34 1.43 4.19
CA VAL A 119 -4.44 1.81 5.29
C VAL A 119 -5.06 1.40 6.65
N VAL A 120 -4.21 1.07 7.63
CA VAL A 120 -4.64 0.96 9.03
C VAL A 120 -4.57 2.34 9.67
N GLU A 121 -5.60 3.15 9.44
CA GLU A 121 -5.66 4.52 9.89
C GLU A 121 -6.13 4.59 11.37
N PRO A 122 -5.54 5.46 12.20
CA PRO A 122 -6.03 5.78 13.53
C PRO A 122 -7.03 6.94 13.51
N TRP A 123 -7.71 7.18 14.63
CA TRP A 123 -8.46 8.43 14.79
C TRP A 123 -7.52 9.65 14.78
N LEU A 124 -8.02 10.78 14.26
CA LEU A 124 -7.36 12.09 14.28
C LEU A 124 -6.65 12.38 15.62
N GLY A 125 -5.44 12.92 15.52
CA GLY A 125 -4.59 13.30 16.66
C GLY A 125 -3.57 12.25 17.06
N PHE A 126 -3.67 11.00 16.57
CA PHE A 126 -2.73 9.94 16.88
C PHE A 126 -1.30 10.21 16.38
N TYR A 127 -1.14 10.58 15.10
CA TYR A 127 0.19 10.69 14.48
C TYR A 127 1.09 11.77 15.11
N PHE A 128 0.49 12.84 15.62
CA PHE A 128 1.18 14.01 16.15
C PHE A 128 1.06 14.16 17.68
N ASP A 129 0.54 13.16 18.39
CA ASP A 129 0.46 13.17 19.86
C ASP A 129 1.89 13.24 20.46
N PRO A 130 2.33 14.37 21.05
CA PRO A 130 3.72 14.53 21.50
C PRO A 130 4.11 13.59 22.64
N GLU A 131 3.13 13.03 23.37
CA GLU A 131 3.37 12.13 24.50
C GLU A 131 3.54 10.67 24.07
N MET A 132 3.27 10.35 22.81
CA MET A 132 3.34 8.99 22.29
C MET A 132 4.78 8.58 21.94
N ASP A 133 5.21 7.43 22.46
CA ASP A 133 6.51 6.85 22.11
C ASP A 133 6.58 6.44 20.62
N ASN A 134 7.80 6.38 20.08
CA ASN A 134 8.00 6.02 18.67
C ASN A 134 7.49 4.60 18.36
N ALA A 135 7.57 3.65 19.30
CA ALA A 135 7.13 2.29 19.05
C ALA A 135 5.61 2.21 18.85
N ALA A 136 4.84 3.01 19.57
CA ALA A 136 3.38 3.07 19.51
C ALA A 136 2.89 3.73 18.23
N ARG A 137 3.66 4.65 17.63
CA ARG A 137 3.35 5.30 16.35
C ARG A 137 3.66 4.44 15.13
N THR A 138 4.25 3.26 15.27
CA THR A 138 4.62 2.42 14.12
C THR A 138 3.41 1.81 13.41
N ASN A 139 3.56 1.53 12.11
CA ASN A 139 2.58 0.71 11.39
C ASN A 139 2.54 -0.72 11.93
N TYR A 140 3.64 -1.24 12.49
CA TYR A 140 3.61 -2.48 13.25
C TYR A 140 2.61 -2.41 14.40
N ALA A 141 2.64 -1.37 15.24
CA ALA A 141 1.73 -1.25 16.38
C ALA A 141 0.27 -1.13 15.93
N LEU A 142 0.01 -0.37 14.86
CA LEU A 142 -1.31 -0.25 14.24
C LEU A 142 -1.79 -1.61 13.68
N ARG A 143 -0.98 -2.30 12.89
CA ARG A 143 -1.27 -3.63 12.35
C ARG A 143 -1.52 -4.67 13.45
N GLU A 144 -0.75 -4.65 14.53
CA GLU A 144 -0.95 -5.55 15.68
C GLU A 144 -2.33 -5.35 16.33
N THR A 145 -2.96 -4.18 16.20
CA THR A 145 -4.34 -3.99 16.66
C THR A 145 -5.34 -4.79 15.81
N MET A 146 -5.17 -4.80 14.48
CA MET A 146 -5.97 -5.57 13.54
C MET A 146 -5.79 -7.08 13.75
N ARG A 147 -4.55 -7.53 13.90
CA ARG A 147 -4.24 -8.95 14.15
C ARG A 147 -4.89 -9.48 15.42
N ARG A 148 -4.82 -8.72 16.51
CA ARG A 148 -5.48 -9.10 17.77
C ARG A 148 -7.00 -9.16 17.61
N GLU A 149 -7.59 -8.29 16.79
CA GLU A 149 -9.02 -8.34 16.51
C GLU A 149 -9.40 -9.58 15.69
N LYS A 150 -8.61 -9.89 14.66
CA LYS A 150 -8.75 -11.10 13.84
C LYS A 150 -8.66 -12.38 14.68
N GLU A 151 -7.66 -12.47 15.56
CA GLU A 151 -7.45 -13.61 16.45
C GLU A 151 -8.62 -13.80 17.43
N LYS A 152 -9.14 -12.69 17.99
CA LYS A 152 -10.27 -12.72 18.93
C LYS A 152 -11.60 -13.06 18.26
N ASN A 153 -11.76 -12.72 16.98
CA ASN A 153 -13.01 -12.87 16.24
C ASN A 153 -12.75 -13.52 14.86
N PRO A 154 -12.37 -14.81 14.82
CA PRO A 154 -12.06 -15.50 13.57
C PRO A 154 -13.31 -15.65 12.67
N GLY A 155 -13.12 -15.67 11.36
CA GLY A 155 -14.20 -15.80 10.37
C GLY A 155 -15.18 -14.61 10.38
N GLY A 156 -16.43 -14.84 10.00
CA GLY A 156 -17.46 -13.79 9.90
C GLY A 156 -17.28 -12.91 8.67
N THR A 157 -18.03 -11.81 8.60
CA THR A 157 -18.11 -10.95 7.40
C THR A 157 -16.74 -10.43 6.97
N THR A 158 -16.46 -10.52 5.67
CA THR A 158 -15.15 -10.14 5.15
C THR A 158 -14.85 -8.66 5.31
N ALA A 159 -13.67 -8.38 5.85
CA ALA A 159 -13.08 -7.05 5.94
C ALA A 159 -11.65 -7.13 5.41
N VAL A 160 -11.41 -6.53 4.26
CA VAL A 160 -10.10 -6.49 3.60
C VAL A 160 -9.35 -5.27 4.13
N SER A 161 -8.32 -5.51 4.94
CA SER A 161 -7.42 -4.48 5.44
C SER A 161 -6.33 -4.23 4.42
N THR A 162 -5.97 -2.96 4.22
CA THR A 162 -4.76 -2.52 3.50
C THR A 162 -4.65 -3.10 2.08
N CYS A 163 -5.65 -2.81 1.24
CA CYS A 163 -5.75 -3.29 -0.13
C CYS A 163 -5.85 -2.12 -1.14
N GLY A 164 -4.78 -1.33 -1.20
CA GLY A 164 -4.49 -0.38 -2.27
C GLY A 164 -3.39 -0.92 -3.21
N ALA A 165 -2.55 -0.03 -3.74
CA ALA A 165 -1.41 -0.46 -4.55
C ALA A 165 -0.31 -1.08 -3.66
N ASN A 166 0.12 -0.32 -2.66
CA ASN A 166 1.12 -0.65 -1.66
C ASN A 166 0.75 0.09 -0.38
N PRO A 167 0.24 -0.59 0.67
CA PRO A 167 -0.03 -2.02 0.79
C PRO A 167 -1.18 -2.49 -0.11
N GLY A 168 -1.11 -3.74 -0.59
CA GLY A 168 -2.16 -4.37 -1.39
C GLY A 168 -1.61 -5.15 -2.59
N MET A 169 -1.73 -4.59 -3.80
CA MET A 169 -1.27 -5.18 -5.07
C MET A 169 0.15 -5.75 -4.97
N VAL A 170 1.06 -5.07 -4.29
CA VAL A 170 2.45 -5.53 -4.16
C VAL A 170 2.58 -6.89 -3.46
N SER A 171 1.67 -7.28 -2.57
CA SER A 171 1.64 -8.64 -2.00
C SER A 171 1.32 -9.69 -3.07
N TRP A 172 0.47 -9.36 -4.03
CA TRP A 172 0.17 -10.23 -5.18
C TRP A 172 1.36 -10.32 -6.14
N PHE A 173 2.06 -9.20 -6.34
CA PHE A 173 3.31 -9.18 -7.09
C PHE A 173 4.41 -10.03 -6.43
N VAL A 174 4.56 -10.03 -5.10
CA VAL A 174 5.53 -10.90 -4.43
C VAL A 174 5.26 -12.36 -4.73
N LYS A 175 3.99 -12.81 -4.65
CA LYS A 175 3.63 -14.20 -4.98
C LYS A 175 3.95 -14.53 -6.43
N LYS A 176 3.56 -13.68 -7.38
CA LYS A 176 3.84 -13.88 -8.80
C LYS A 176 5.34 -13.89 -9.10
N ALA A 177 6.09 -12.93 -8.55
CA ALA A 177 7.53 -12.81 -8.75
C ALA A 177 8.29 -14.00 -8.16
N LEU A 178 7.82 -14.54 -7.04
CA LEU A 178 8.41 -15.71 -6.42
C LEU A 178 8.25 -16.97 -7.28
N LEU A 179 7.11 -17.14 -7.95
CA LEU A 179 6.89 -18.25 -8.89
C LEU A 179 7.77 -18.11 -10.13
N ASP A 180 7.83 -16.90 -10.72
CA ASP A 180 8.71 -16.63 -11.85
C ASP A 180 10.17 -16.94 -11.52
N LEU A 181 10.63 -16.48 -10.35
CA LEU A 181 11.97 -16.76 -9.87
C LEU A 181 12.20 -18.27 -9.64
N ALA A 182 11.23 -18.97 -9.06
CA ALA A 182 11.36 -20.41 -8.82
C ALA A 182 11.46 -21.21 -10.12
N ASP A 183 10.67 -20.85 -11.13
CA ASP A 183 10.70 -21.45 -12.47
C ASP A 183 12.03 -21.17 -13.15
N ASP A 184 12.49 -19.93 -13.11
CA ASP A 184 13.75 -19.48 -13.71
C ASP A 184 15.00 -20.07 -13.05
N LEU A 185 14.91 -20.42 -11.77
CA LEU A 185 15.95 -21.17 -11.04
C LEU A 185 15.85 -22.69 -11.29
N GLY A 186 14.87 -23.16 -12.05
CA GLY A 186 14.64 -24.58 -12.32
C GLY A 186 14.26 -25.38 -11.08
N LEU A 187 13.66 -24.74 -10.08
CA LEU A 187 13.28 -25.40 -8.83
C LEU A 187 12.00 -26.22 -9.06
N LYS A 188 11.98 -27.44 -8.54
CA LYS A 188 10.74 -28.22 -8.46
C LYS A 188 9.93 -27.79 -7.26
N TYR A 189 8.70 -27.33 -7.46
CA TYR A 189 7.76 -27.01 -6.38
C TYR A 189 6.33 -27.29 -6.85
N GLU A 190 5.41 -27.36 -5.90
CA GLU A 190 3.98 -27.27 -6.14
C GLU A 190 3.56 -25.86 -5.71
N GLU A 191 2.80 -25.15 -6.54
CA GLU A 191 2.35 -23.81 -6.20
C GLU A 191 1.52 -23.86 -4.91
N PRO A 192 1.92 -23.13 -3.84
CA PRO A 192 1.18 -23.17 -2.58
C PRO A 192 -0.23 -22.59 -2.75
N HIS A 193 -1.22 -23.21 -2.11
CA HIS A 193 -2.59 -22.72 -2.09
C HIS A 193 -2.68 -21.34 -1.41
N GLN A 194 -3.75 -20.57 -1.67
CA GLN A 194 -3.94 -19.25 -1.03
C GLN A 194 -3.90 -19.32 0.51
N ASP A 195 -4.44 -20.41 1.08
CA ASP A 195 -4.50 -20.66 2.52
C ASP A 195 -3.22 -21.32 3.07
N ASP A 196 -2.27 -21.70 2.20
CA ASP A 196 -1.02 -22.34 2.59
C ASP A 196 0.12 -21.34 2.76
N ARG A 197 -0.02 -20.48 3.78
CA ARG A 197 1.03 -19.52 4.17
C ARG A 197 2.39 -20.19 4.38
N GLU A 198 2.41 -21.38 4.99
CA GLU A 198 3.67 -22.09 5.24
C GLU A 198 4.36 -22.55 3.96
N GLY A 199 3.60 -23.03 2.98
CA GLY A 199 4.10 -23.38 1.65
C GLY A 199 4.73 -22.18 0.96
N TRP A 200 4.07 -21.01 0.99
CA TRP A 200 4.62 -19.76 0.46
C TRP A 200 5.93 -19.36 1.15
N ALA A 201 5.98 -19.38 2.48
CA ALA A 201 7.18 -19.08 3.25
C ALA A 201 8.34 -20.06 2.95
N LYS A 202 8.04 -21.36 2.84
CA LYS A 202 9.03 -22.39 2.48
C LYS A 202 9.54 -22.22 1.05
N LEU A 203 8.68 -21.82 0.11
CA LEU A 203 9.08 -21.53 -1.27
C LEU A 203 10.02 -20.33 -1.33
N MET A 204 9.70 -19.23 -0.63
CA MET A 204 10.57 -18.05 -0.59
C MET A 204 11.94 -18.34 0.05
N ARG A 205 11.97 -19.15 1.11
CA ARG A 205 13.25 -19.65 1.66
C ARG A 205 14.02 -20.48 0.63
N LYS A 206 13.33 -21.32 -0.14
CA LYS A 206 13.93 -22.25 -1.11
C LYS A 206 14.52 -21.52 -2.32
N THR A 207 13.90 -20.41 -2.76
CA THR A 207 14.42 -19.56 -3.84
C THR A 207 15.62 -18.72 -3.41
N GLY A 208 15.96 -18.70 -2.11
CA GLY A 208 17.11 -17.96 -1.59
C GLY A 208 16.90 -16.46 -1.48
N VAL A 209 15.66 -15.98 -1.56
CA VAL A 209 15.34 -14.55 -1.40
C VAL A 209 15.73 -14.10 0.01
N LYS A 210 16.61 -13.11 0.12
CA LYS A 210 17.03 -12.51 1.39
C LYS A 210 16.12 -11.37 1.81
N GLY A 211 15.59 -10.63 0.85
CA GLY A 211 14.62 -9.58 1.11
C GLY A 211 13.91 -9.09 -0.14
N VAL A 212 13.02 -8.13 0.11
CA VAL A 212 12.11 -7.52 -0.86
C VAL A 212 12.13 -6.02 -0.62
N HIS A 213 12.45 -5.22 -1.64
CA HIS A 213 12.03 -3.82 -1.61
C HIS A 213 10.68 -3.71 -2.28
N ILE A 214 9.77 -2.94 -1.70
CA ILE A 214 8.72 -2.29 -2.50
C ILE A 214 9.46 -1.17 -3.24
N ALA A 215 9.72 -1.39 -4.53
CA ALA A 215 10.62 -0.56 -5.30
C ALA A 215 9.79 0.26 -6.27
N GLU A 216 9.63 1.55 -5.93
CA GLU A 216 8.77 2.47 -6.65
C GLU A 216 9.54 3.66 -7.19
N ARG A 217 9.19 4.05 -8.41
CA ARG A 217 9.63 5.28 -9.03
C ARG A 217 8.45 5.95 -9.73
N ASP A 218 7.94 7.02 -9.10
CA ASP A 218 7.03 7.93 -9.75
C ASP A 218 7.81 8.96 -10.57
N THR A 219 7.52 9.01 -11.87
CA THR A 219 8.12 9.95 -12.83
C THR A 219 7.11 10.94 -13.37
N GLN A 220 5.88 10.99 -12.84
CA GLN A 220 4.86 11.94 -13.26
C GLN A 220 5.35 13.36 -13.01
N ARG A 221 5.23 14.21 -14.03
CA ARG A 221 5.69 15.60 -13.98
C ARG A 221 4.57 16.55 -14.26
N THR A 222 4.62 17.69 -13.59
CA THR A 222 3.67 18.77 -13.70
C THR A 222 3.97 19.66 -14.90
N LYS A 223 2.94 20.31 -15.44
CA LYS A 223 3.07 21.34 -16.49
C LYS A 223 3.72 22.64 -15.99
N HIS A 224 3.68 22.86 -14.69
CA HIS A 224 4.18 24.05 -14.02
C HIS A 224 5.08 23.65 -12.87
N PRO A 225 6.19 24.35 -12.62
CA PRO A 225 7.10 23.99 -11.54
C PRO A 225 6.41 24.10 -10.18
N LYS A 226 6.80 23.23 -9.25
CA LYS A 226 6.38 23.29 -7.84
C LYS A 226 6.54 24.72 -7.27
N PRO A 227 5.48 25.32 -6.70
CA PRO A 227 5.56 26.58 -5.96
C PRO A 227 6.39 26.46 -4.67
N LEU A 228 7.01 27.57 -4.26
CA LEU A 228 7.64 27.67 -2.94
C LEU A 228 6.57 27.56 -1.83
N ASN A 229 6.87 26.85 -0.75
CA ASN A 229 6.03 26.71 0.43
C ASN A 229 4.66 26.07 0.15
N VAL A 230 4.63 25.12 -0.78
CA VAL A 230 3.48 24.26 -1.10
C VAL A 230 3.97 22.81 -1.22
N PHE A 231 3.27 21.87 -0.59
CA PHE A 231 3.57 20.44 -0.75
C PHE A 231 2.78 19.88 -1.92
N TRP A 232 3.47 19.39 -2.95
CA TRP A 232 2.88 18.76 -4.14
C TRP A 232 3.14 17.26 -4.11
N ASN A 233 2.12 16.47 -4.40
CA ASN A 233 2.24 15.02 -4.52
C ASN A 233 1.22 14.47 -5.52
N THR A 234 1.42 13.25 -6.00
CA THR A 234 0.51 12.56 -6.93
C THR A 234 -0.64 11.84 -6.19
N TRP A 235 -0.53 11.70 -4.87
CA TRP A 235 -1.55 11.17 -3.98
C TRP A 235 -1.60 11.96 -2.67
N SER A 236 -2.41 11.52 -1.70
CA SER A 236 -2.67 12.23 -0.43
C SER A 236 -1.41 12.84 0.19
N VAL A 237 -1.35 14.17 0.22
CA VAL A 237 -0.25 14.91 0.87
C VAL A 237 -0.29 14.70 2.38
N GLU A 238 -1.48 14.71 2.98
CA GLU A 238 -1.65 14.52 4.43
C GLU A 238 -1.26 13.10 4.87
N GLY A 239 -1.65 12.10 4.08
CA GLY A 239 -1.22 10.71 4.29
C GLY A 239 0.29 10.58 4.19
N PHE A 240 0.88 11.10 3.09
CA PHE A 240 2.31 11.00 2.87
C PHE A 240 3.15 11.74 3.92
N ILE A 241 2.70 12.90 4.42
CA ILE A 241 3.34 13.59 5.54
C ILE A 241 3.24 12.76 6.83
N SER A 242 2.05 12.26 7.15
CA SER A 242 1.83 11.46 8.37
C SER A 242 2.72 10.22 8.39
N GLU A 243 2.71 9.45 7.30
CA GLU A 243 3.54 8.25 7.13
C GLU A 243 5.03 8.59 7.04
N GLY A 244 5.37 9.70 6.37
CA GLY A 244 6.74 10.17 6.24
C GLY A 244 7.37 10.64 7.56
N MET A 245 6.54 11.13 8.49
CA MET A 245 6.94 11.58 9.82
C MET A 245 6.93 10.46 10.86
N GLN A 246 6.22 9.36 10.60
CA GLN A 246 6.35 8.13 11.40
C GLN A 246 7.79 7.58 11.33
N PRO A 247 8.19 6.75 12.31
CA PRO A 247 9.48 6.08 12.30
C PRO A 247 9.72 5.33 10.99
N ALA A 248 10.94 5.41 10.45
CA ALA A 248 11.38 4.53 9.37
C ALA A 248 11.25 3.07 9.83
N GLU A 249 10.58 2.22 9.06
CA GLU A 249 10.15 0.90 9.53
C GLU A 249 10.29 -0.16 8.45
N LEU A 250 10.71 -1.36 8.87
CA LEU A 250 11.02 -2.45 7.95
C LEU A 250 10.80 -3.82 8.61
N GLY A 251 10.26 -4.75 7.82
CA GLY A 251 10.38 -6.18 8.09
C GLY A 251 11.85 -6.58 8.15
N TRP A 252 12.23 -7.34 9.17
CA TRP A 252 13.62 -7.61 9.51
C TRP A 252 14.01 -9.05 9.21
N GLY A 253 14.81 -9.24 8.17
CA GLY A 253 15.18 -10.55 7.68
C GLY A 253 16.15 -11.29 8.60
N THR A 254 16.11 -12.63 8.55
CA THR A 254 17.04 -13.49 9.32
C THR A 254 18.47 -13.43 8.81
N HIS A 255 18.69 -12.93 7.60
CA HIS A 255 20.03 -12.82 7.00
C HIS A 255 20.82 -11.59 7.50
N GLU A 256 20.13 -10.60 8.08
CA GLU A 256 20.74 -9.34 8.49
C GLU A 256 21.66 -9.52 9.70
N ALA A 257 22.92 -9.11 9.55
CA ALA A 257 23.96 -9.21 10.59
C ALA A 257 24.23 -7.87 11.30
N TRP A 258 23.60 -6.79 10.86
CA TRP A 258 23.82 -5.44 11.38
C TRP A 258 22.53 -4.61 11.34
N MET A 259 22.33 -3.75 12.35
CA MET A 259 21.31 -2.69 12.35
C MET A 259 21.91 -1.41 12.94
N PRO A 260 21.41 -0.22 12.57
CA PRO A 260 21.93 1.04 13.11
C PRO A 260 21.64 1.16 14.61
N LYS A 261 22.42 2.00 15.32
CA LYS A 261 22.32 2.15 16.79
C LYS A 261 20.95 2.67 17.27
N ASN A 262 20.25 3.41 16.42
CA ASN A 262 18.91 3.92 16.69
C ASN A 262 17.79 2.97 16.22
N ALA A 263 18.12 1.77 15.74
CA ALA A 263 17.14 0.73 15.49
C ALA A 263 16.59 0.14 16.80
N ARG A 264 15.32 -0.25 16.79
CA ARG A 264 14.60 -0.83 17.92
C ARG A 264 13.78 -2.03 17.45
N LYS A 265 13.70 -3.05 18.30
CA LYS A 265 12.88 -4.24 18.10
C LYS A 265 11.59 -4.15 18.91
N HIS A 266 10.53 -4.80 18.44
CA HIS A 266 9.29 -4.93 19.21
C HIS A 266 9.35 -6.10 20.20
N LYS A 267 8.88 -5.85 21.44
CA LYS A 267 8.84 -6.86 22.51
C LYS A 267 7.64 -7.81 22.43
N LYS A 268 6.59 -7.44 21.68
CA LYS A 268 5.30 -8.15 21.57
C LYS A 268 4.81 -8.13 20.12
N GLY A 269 3.86 -8.99 19.79
CA GLY A 269 3.26 -9.11 18.45
C GLY A 269 3.95 -10.16 17.59
N CYS A 270 3.86 -10.06 16.27
CA CYS A 270 4.49 -11.00 15.34
C CYS A 270 6.02 -10.95 15.30
N GLN A 271 6.60 -9.87 15.82
CA GLN A 271 8.05 -9.61 15.92
C GLN A 271 8.75 -9.70 14.55
N ALA A 272 8.04 -9.31 13.50
CA ALA A 272 8.52 -9.34 12.12
C ALA A 272 9.33 -8.11 11.71
N ALA A 273 9.26 -7.01 12.45
CA ALA A 273 9.83 -5.73 12.06
C ALA A 273 10.80 -5.14 13.10
N ILE A 274 11.59 -4.17 12.64
CA ILE A 274 12.26 -3.15 13.44
C ILE A 274 11.81 -1.77 12.98
N TYR A 275 12.02 -0.76 13.82
CA TYR A 275 11.89 0.64 13.43
C TYR A 275 13.16 1.42 13.80
N LEU A 276 13.41 2.52 13.11
CA LEU A 276 14.49 3.45 13.42
C LEU A 276 13.90 4.67 14.11
N GLU A 277 14.57 5.18 15.15
CA GLU A 277 14.16 6.42 15.81
C GLU A 277 14.52 7.67 14.96
N GLN A 278 13.97 7.73 13.74
CA GLN A 278 14.08 8.83 12.77
C GLN A 278 12.93 8.74 11.74
N PRO A 279 12.49 9.85 11.14
CA PRO A 279 11.37 9.86 10.21
C PRO A 279 11.68 9.12 8.89
N GLY A 280 10.71 8.36 8.40
CA GLY A 280 10.85 7.54 7.19
C GLY A 280 11.14 8.35 5.92
N ALA A 281 10.43 9.47 5.72
CA ALA A 281 10.61 10.32 4.55
C ALA A 281 11.90 11.17 4.55
N ASN A 282 12.70 11.10 5.63
CA ASN A 282 14.06 11.64 5.67
C ASN A 282 15.12 10.55 5.84
N THR A 283 14.74 9.28 5.64
CA THR A 283 15.63 8.13 5.69
C THR A 283 15.78 7.58 4.28
N ARG A 284 17.01 7.57 3.75
CA ARG A 284 17.27 7.12 2.37
C ARG A 284 17.84 5.71 2.36
N VAL A 285 17.41 4.93 1.37
CA VAL A 285 17.90 3.59 1.04
C VAL A 285 18.33 3.54 -0.42
N ARG A 286 19.34 2.73 -0.73
CA ARG A 286 19.73 2.41 -2.10
C ARG A 286 18.83 1.31 -2.63
N SER A 287 18.21 1.54 -3.77
CA SER A 287 17.33 0.58 -4.43
C SER A 287 17.47 0.70 -5.95
N TRP A 288 16.62 -0.02 -6.68
CA TRP A 288 16.66 -0.10 -8.13
C TRP A 288 15.25 -0.31 -8.70
N CYS A 289 14.94 0.37 -9.80
CA CYS A 289 13.76 0.11 -10.63
C CYS A 289 14.17 0.04 -12.12
N PRO A 290 13.40 -0.62 -13.00
CA PRO A 290 13.77 -0.80 -14.40
C PRO A 290 14.04 0.49 -15.18
N THR A 291 13.24 1.53 -14.98
CA THR A 291 13.35 2.79 -15.74
C THR A 291 14.61 3.58 -15.38
N PRO A 292 14.87 3.93 -14.10
CA PRO A 292 16.05 4.72 -13.74
C PRO A 292 17.31 3.86 -13.52
N GLY A 293 17.16 2.55 -13.30
CA GLY A 293 18.20 1.73 -12.73
C GLY A 293 18.42 2.08 -11.24
N PRO A 294 19.68 2.22 -10.78
CA PRO A 294 19.99 2.54 -9.39
C PRO A 294 19.42 3.89 -8.95
N GLN A 295 18.78 3.94 -7.79
CA GLN A 295 18.22 5.17 -7.23
C GLN A 295 18.26 5.20 -5.70
N TYR A 296 18.02 6.38 -5.13
CA TYR A 296 17.58 6.47 -3.74
C TYR A 296 16.07 6.31 -3.67
N GLY A 297 15.62 5.57 -2.68
CA GLY A 297 14.25 5.61 -2.19
C GLY A 297 14.21 6.09 -0.74
N PHE A 298 13.06 6.60 -0.31
CA PHE A 298 12.77 6.88 1.09
C PHE A 298 12.25 5.62 1.78
N LEU A 299 12.71 5.39 3.02
CA LEU A 299 12.30 4.27 3.87
C LEU A 299 11.07 4.69 4.69
N VAL A 300 9.99 5.02 3.97
CA VAL A 300 8.69 5.36 4.57
C VAL A 300 8.08 4.08 5.14
N THR A 301 7.48 4.16 6.33
CA THR A 301 6.82 3.00 6.93
C THR A 301 5.57 2.65 6.16
N HIS A 302 5.31 1.36 5.96
CA HIS A 302 4.18 0.87 5.18
C HIS A 302 3.76 -0.50 5.73
N ASN A 303 2.46 -0.82 5.73
CA ASN A 303 1.93 -2.04 6.36
C ASN A 303 2.58 -3.31 5.79
N GLU A 304 2.75 -3.38 4.47
CA GLU A 304 3.29 -4.53 3.73
C GLU A 304 4.76 -4.80 4.05
N SER A 305 5.49 -3.78 4.51
CA SER A 305 6.85 -3.98 5.04
C SER A 305 6.84 -4.97 6.21
N ILE A 306 5.78 -4.96 7.02
CA ILE A 306 5.59 -5.89 8.13
C ILE A 306 4.80 -7.14 7.69
N SER A 307 3.73 -6.97 6.91
CA SER A 307 2.82 -8.07 6.57
C SER A 307 3.50 -9.10 5.68
N ILE A 308 4.25 -8.69 4.64
CA ILE A 308 5.00 -9.59 3.75
C ILE A 308 6.08 -10.32 4.55
N ALA A 309 6.87 -9.61 5.35
CA ALA A 309 7.91 -10.24 6.16
C ALA A 309 7.33 -11.26 7.15
N ASP A 310 6.19 -10.97 7.78
CA ASP A 310 5.51 -11.95 8.63
C ASP A 310 4.93 -13.12 7.83
N PHE A 311 4.26 -12.85 6.72
CA PHE A 311 3.61 -13.86 5.88
C PHE A 311 4.62 -14.92 5.42
N PHE A 312 5.80 -14.48 4.97
CA PHE A 312 6.88 -15.36 4.50
C PHE A 312 7.83 -15.84 5.62
N THR A 313 7.45 -15.70 6.90
CA THR A 313 8.23 -16.24 8.02
C THR A 313 8.10 -17.76 8.13
N VAL A 314 9.22 -18.48 8.15
CA VAL A 314 9.30 -19.92 8.46
C VAL A 314 9.79 -20.11 9.89
N ARG A 315 9.01 -20.85 10.68
CA ARG A 315 9.42 -21.29 12.02
C ARG A 315 9.89 -22.73 12.00
N ASP A 316 10.88 -23.04 12.83
CA ASP A 316 11.30 -24.42 13.04
C ASP A 316 10.34 -25.16 13.98
N LYS A 317 10.65 -26.43 14.27
CA LYS A 317 9.86 -27.29 15.16
C LYS A 317 9.75 -26.78 16.61
N ASN A 318 10.65 -25.91 17.04
CA ASN A 318 10.66 -25.32 18.38
C ASN A 318 9.86 -23.99 18.41
N GLY A 319 9.41 -23.50 17.26
CA GLY A 319 8.73 -22.22 17.10
C GLY A 319 9.67 -21.03 16.82
N ASP A 320 10.98 -21.30 16.74
CA ASP A 320 12.00 -20.27 16.48
C ASP A 320 11.98 -19.87 15.01
N VAL A 321 12.21 -18.58 14.74
CA VAL A 321 12.25 -18.07 13.36
C VAL A 321 13.52 -18.56 12.67
N SER A 322 13.35 -19.45 11.69
CA SER A 322 14.44 -20.03 10.90
C SER A 322 14.68 -19.31 9.58
N TYR A 323 13.68 -18.59 9.08
CA TYR A 323 13.77 -17.76 7.88
C TYR A 323 12.74 -16.64 7.93
N ARG A 324 13.16 -15.46 7.47
CA ARG A 324 12.31 -14.31 7.18
C ARG A 324 13.02 -13.39 6.17
N PRO A 325 12.33 -12.83 5.17
CA PRO A 325 12.91 -11.80 4.31
C PRO A 325 12.97 -10.45 5.02
N THR A 326 13.98 -9.63 4.72
CA THR A 326 13.88 -8.18 4.96
C THR A 326 12.83 -7.62 4.01
N CYS A 327 11.94 -6.73 4.46
CA CYS A 327 10.95 -6.12 3.57
C CYS A 327 10.74 -4.66 3.94
N HIS A 328 10.91 -3.75 2.99
CA HIS A 328 10.61 -2.34 3.22
C HIS A 328 10.36 -1.55 1.94
N TYR A 329 9.76 -0.38 2.13
CA TYR A 329 9.59 0.56 1.04
C TYR A 329 10.93 1.22 0.67
N ALA A 330 11.15 1.38 -0.63
CA ALA A 330 12.21 2.20 -1.21
C ALA A 330 11.59 3.17 -2.22
N TYR A 331 10.88 4.17 -1.68
CA TYR A 331 10.02 5.05 -2.46
C TYR A 331 10.78 6.22 -3.07
N HIS A 332 10.84 6.31 -4.39
CA HIS A 332 11.18 7.56 -5.06
C HIS A 332 9.89 8.22 -5.59
N PRO A 333 9.31 9.20 -4.86
CA PRO A 333 8.10 9.89 -5.31
C PRO A 333 8.40 10.77 -6.53
N ALA A 334 7.36 11.38 -7.11
CA ALA A 334 7.51 12.36 -8.16
C ALA A 334 8.52 13.45 -7.76
N ASN A 335 9.22 14.03 -8.74
CA ASN A 335 10.28 15.01 -8.47
C ASN A 335 9.79 16.19 -7.60
N ASP A 336 8.55 16.66 -7.81
CA ASP A 336 7.97 17.74 -7.01
C ASP A 336 7.74 17.31 -5.55
N ALA A 337 7.36 16.06 -5.30
CA ALA A 337 7.25 15.53 -3.94
C ALA A 337 8.62 15.35 -3.27
N VAL A 338 9.67 14.98 -4.02
CA VAL A 338 11.06 15.01 -3.51
C VAL A 338 11.43 16.42 -3.06
N LEU A 339 11.12 17.44 -3.87
CA LEU A 339 11.36 18.85 -3.52
C LEU A 339 10.51 19.29 -2.32
N SER A 340 9.26 18.83 -2.21
CA SER A 340 8.38 19.10 -1.07
C SER A 340 8.91 18.52 0.23
N LEU A 341 9.42 17.29 0.22
CA LEU A 341 10.08 16.69 1.39
C LEU A 341 11.37 17.43 1.75
N HIS A 342 12.18 17.79 0.75
CA HIS A 342 13.40 18.56 0.98
C HIS A 342 13.10 19.91 1.65
N GLU A 343 12.08 20.62 1.17
CA GLU A 343 11.61 21.88 1.75
C GLU A 343 11.06 21.70 3.17
N MET A 344 10.20 20.70 3.39
CA MET A 344 9.59 20.41 4.70
C MET A 344 10.64 20.09 5.76
N PHE A 345 11.55 19.14 5.48
CA PHE A 345 12.61 18.77 6.42
C PHE A 345 13.67 19.85 6.56
N GLY A 346 13.95 20.62 5.51
CA GLY A 346 14.80 21.81 5.58
C GLY A 346 14.24 22.88 6.52
N ASN A 347 12.91 22.96 6.64
CA ASN A 347 12.20 23.83 7.59
C ASN A 347 11.90 23.14 8.94
N GLY A 348 12.81 22.27 9.40
CA GLY A 348 12.70 21.61 10.70
C GLY A 348 11.58 20.58 10.80
N GLY A 349 11.06 20.09 9.67
CA GLY A 349 9.97 19.10 9.63
C GLY A 349 8.57 19.71 9.79
N THR A 350 8.42 21.02 9.59
CA THR A 350 7.11 21.67 9.61
C THR A 350 6.46 21.57 8.22
N PRO A 351 5.28 20.96 8.09
CA PRO A 351 4.54 20.91 6.83
C PRO A 351 4.26 22.29 6.23
N GLN A 352 4.28 22.37 4.91
CA GLN A 352 3.86 23.54 4.16
C GLN A 352 2.37 23.83 4.44
N PRO A 353 1.93 25.10 4.46
CA PRO A 353 0.55 25.46 4.77
C PRO A 353 -0.46 25.09 3.67
N VAL A 354 0.01 24.78 2.47
CA VAL A 354 -0.83 24.40 1.33
C VAL A 354 -0.39 23.01 0.85
N HIS A 355 -1.36 22.11 0.80
CA HIS A 355 -1.24 20.75 0.32
C HIS A 355 -1.97 20.63 -1.01
N HIS A 356 -1.30 20.12 -2.04
CA HIS A 356 -1.87 19.99 -3.39
C HIS A 356 -1.63 18.59 -3.95
N VAL A 357 -2.72 17.89 -4.25
CA VAL A 357 -2.68 16.59 -4.93
C VAL A 357 -2.85 16.83 -6.42
N LEU A 358 -1.87 16.41 -7.20
CA LEU A 358 -1.79 16.67 -8.63
C LEU A 358 -2.85 15.88 -9.40
N ASP A 359 -3.77 16.61 -10.03
CA ASP A 359 -4.76 16.03 -10.92
C ASP A 359 -4.12 15.57 -12.23
N GLU A 360 -4.73 14.57 -12.88
CA GLU A 360 -4.24 14.08 -14.18
C GLU A 360 -4.12 15.22 -15.20
N THR A 361 -5.01 16.22 -15.18
CA THR A 361 -4.98 17.34 -16.12
C THR A 361 -3.84 18.32 -15.89
N GLU A 362 -3.25 18.33 -14.69
CA GLU A 362 -2.11 19.19 -14.32
C GLU A 362 -0.76 18.56 -14.70
N LEU A 363 -0.74 17.25 -14.89
CA LEU A 363 0.43 16.49 -15.27
C LEU A 363 0.68 16.55 -16.78
N GLU A 364 1.94 16.64 -17.18
CA GLU A 364 2.39 16.64 -18.58
C GLU A 364 2.52 15.19 -19.08
N ASP A 365 3.40 14.42 -18.44
CA ASP A 365 3.78 13.05 -18.80
C ASP A 365 4.23 12.25 -17.58
N GLY A 366 4.64 11.01 -17.82
CA GLY A 366 5.33 10.15 -16.86
C GLY A 366 4.56 8.88 -16.52
N ILE A 367 5.21 8.03 -15.74
CA ILE A 367 4.70 6.75 -15.25
C ILE A 367 4.79 6.68 -13.74
N ASP A 368 3.94 5.85 -13.16
CA ASP A 368 4.18 5.30 -11.83
C ASP A 368 4.71 3.86 -11.97
N GLU A 369 6.02 3.69 -11.77
CA GLU A 369 6.70 2.40 -11.83
C GLU A 369 6.74 1.78 -10.43
N LEU A 370 5.72 0.98 -10.12
CA LEU A 370 5.55 0.31 -8.82
C LEU A 370 5.67 -1.20 -8.96
N GLY A 371 6.65 -1.76 -8.27
CA GLY A 371 6.85 -3.21 -8.20
C GLY A 371 7.57 -3.67 -6.94
N VAL A 372 7.94 -4.94 -6.96
CA VAL A 372 8.68 -5.60 -5.88
C VAL A 372 10.03 -6.07 -6.41
N LEU A 373 11.10 -5.68 -5.72
CA LEU A 373 12.46 -6.12 -6.02
C LEU A 373 12.84 -7.23 -5.04
N LEU A 374 12.72 -8.49 -5.46
CA LEU A 374 13.24 -9.64 -4.73
C LEU A 374 14.77 -9.68 -4.92
N TYR A 375 15.53 -9.88 -3.84
CA TYR A 375 16.99 -9.85 -3.92
C TYR A 375 17.68 -10.91 -3.06
N GLY A 376 18.95 -11.17 -3.38
CA GLY A 376 19.85 -12.07 -2.66
C GLY A 376 19.77 -13.54 -3.07
N HIS A 377 18.93 -13.86 -4.06
CA HIS A 377 18.85 -15.18 -4.70
C HIS A 377 19.98 -15.39 -5.73
N ASP A 378 20.10 -16.59 -6.30
CA ASP A 378 21.20 -16.94 -7.22
C ASP A 378 21.24 -16.12 -8.52
N LYS A 379 20.09 -15.58 -8.96
CA LYS A 379 19.99 -14.59 -10.06
C LYS A 379 20.13 -13.11 -9.60
N ASN A 380 20.78 -12.88 -8.46
CA ASN A 380 20.96 -11.59 -7.79
C ASN A 380 19.67 -10.85 -7.36
N ALA A 381 19.02 -10.15 -8.29
CA ALA A 381 17.79 -9.40 -8.01
C ALA A 381 16.81 -9.42 -9.20
N TYR A 382 15.52 -9.45 -8.88
CA TYR A 382 14.40 -9.52 -9.81
C TYR A 382 13.32 -8.53 -9.40
N TRP A 383 13.07 -7.53 -10.25
CA TRP A 383 11.96 -6.60 -10.10
C TRP A 383 10.75 -7.11 -10.88
N TYR A 384 9.57 -7.11 -10.28
CA TYR A 384 8.31 -7.41 -10.97
C TYR A 384 7.25 -6.38 -10.58
N GLY A 385 6.59 -5.79 -11.57
CA GLY A 385 5.57 -4.79 -11.29
C GLY A 385 5.01 -4.05 -12.49
N SER A 386 4.23 -3.02 -12.18
CA SER A 386 3.49 -2.15 -13.10
C SER A 386 4.35 -0.97 -13.56
N ARG A 387 4.22 -0.58 -14.82
CA ARG A 387 4.84 0.62 -15.43
C ARG A 387 3.76 1.51 -16.06
N LEU A 388 2.64 1.65 -15.37
CA LEU A 388 1.46 2.37 -15.85
C LEU A 388 1.79 3.84 -16.15
N SER A 389 1.48 4.27 -17.36
CA SER A 389 1.67 5.65 -17.79
C SER A 389 0.45 6.52 -17.53
N LEU A 390 0.68 7.82 -17.39
CA LEU A 390 -0.37 8.83 -17.31
C LEU A 390 -1.26 8.82 -18.57
N GLU A 391 -0.67 8.65 -19.76
CA GLU A 391 -1.40 8.62 -21.03
C GLU A 391 -2.33 7.40 -21.12
N GLU A 392 -1.85 6.23 -20.69
CA GLU A 392 -2.68 5.03 -20.61
C GLU A 392 -3.79 5.19 -19.57
N THR A 393 -3.47 5.73 -18.39
CA THR A 393 -4.44 6.02 -17.34
C THR A 393 -5.60 6.85 -17.86
N ARG A 394 -5.31 8.00 -18.49
CA ARG A 394 -6.31 8.89 -19.11
C ARG A 394 -7.22 8.19 -20.10
N ARG A 395 -6.69 7.21 -20.84
CA ARG A 395 -7.45 6.44 -21.84
C ARG A 395 -8.43 5.46 -21.19
N ILE A 396 -8.08 4.89 -20.04
CA ILE A 396 -8.79 3.73 -19.48
C ILE A 396 -9.65 4.05 -18.25
N ALA A 397 -9.32 5.09 -17.47
CA ALA A 397 -10.11 5.47 -16.30
C ALA A 397 -10.08 7.00 -16.06
N PRO A 398 -11.24 7.63 -15.76
CA PRO A 398 -11.30 9.06 -15.50
C PRO A 398 -10.90 9.42 -14.05
N TYR A 399 -10.70 10.72 -13.82
CA TYR A 399 -10.56 11.38 -12.51
C TYR A 399 -9.34 10.98 -11.66
N GLN A 400 -8.31 10.42 -12.28
CA GLN A 400 -7.13 9.96 -11.56
C GLN A 400 -5.91 9.93 -12.46
N ASN A 401 -4.75 10.09 -11.82
CA ASN A 401 -3.42 9.92 -12.42
C ASN A 401 -2.96 8.45 -12.28
N ALA A 402 -1.74 8.13 -12.72
CA ALA A 402 -1.27 6.73 -12.75
C ALA A 402 -1.17 6.12 -11.34
N THR A 403 -0.71 6.90 -10.37
CA THR A 403 -0.66 6.51 -8.95
C THR A 403 -2.07 6.16 -8.44
N GLY A 404 -3.04 7.03 -8.72
CA GLY A 404 -4.44 6.80 -8.36
C GLY A 404 -4.98 5.51 -8.96
N LEU A 405 -4.77 5.26 -10.26
CA LEU A 405 -5.35 4.08 -10.91
C LEU A 405 -4.77 2.75 -10.41
N GLN A 406 -3.50 2.71 -10.03
CA GLN A 406 -2.94 1.52 -9.40
C GLN A 406 -3.64 1.21 -8.06
N VAL A 407 -3.92 2.23 -7.25
CA VAL A 407 -4.61 2.08 -5.97
C VAL A 407 -6.08 1.68 -6.17
N THR A 408 -6.82 2.42 -7.00
CA THR A 408 -8.27 2.23 -7.16
C THR A 408 -8.61 0.91 -7.86
N SER A 409 -7.76 0.45 -8.78
CA SER A 409 -7.90 -0.88 -9.38
C SER A 409 -7.61 -2.01 -8.39
N ALA A 410 -6.72 -1.82 -7.42
CA ALA A 410 -6.52 -2.77 -6.34
C ALA A 410 -7.72 -2.82 -5.39
N VAL A 411 -8.29 -1.66 -5.05
CA VAL A 411 -9.54 -1.57 -4.29
C VAL A 411 -10.66 -2.31 -5.02
N LEU A 412 -10.81 -2.10 -6.33
CA LEU A 412 -11.75 -2.87 -7.16
C LEU A 412 -11.51 -4.38 -7.03
N ALA A 413 -10.27 -4.85 -7.20
CA ALA A 413 -9.93 -6.27 -7.07
C ALA A 413 -10.26 -6.82 -5.67
N GLY A 414 -9.96 -6.07 -4.61
CA GLY A 414 -10.32 -6.44 -3.24
C GLY A 414 -11.82 -6.48 -3.00
N MET A 415 -12.59 -5.56 -3.61
CA MET A 415 -14.06 -5.60 -3.56
C MET A 415 -14.63 -6.83 -4.26
N VAL A 416 -14.10 -7.20 -5.43
CA VAL A 416 -14.48 -8.42 -6.15
C VAL A 416 -14.20 -9.64 -5.27
N TRP A 417 -12.98 -9.74 -4.74
CA TRP A 417 -12.59 -10.87 -3.89
C TRP A 417 -13.46 -10.96 -2.63
N ALA A 418 -13.80 -9.84 -2.00
CA ALA A 418 -14.66 -9.82 -0.82
C ALA A 418 -16.10 -10.26 -1.11
N LEU A 419 -16.65 -9.95 -2.30
CA LEU A 419 -17.95 -10.44 -2.73
C LEU A 419 -17.94 -11.94 -3.03
N GLU A 420 -16.87 -12.45 -3.61
CA GLU A 420 -16.68 -13.89 -3.89
C GLU A 420 -16.40 -14.69 -2.61
N ASN A 421 -15.82 -14.05 -1.60
CA ASN A 421 -15.45 -14.64 -0.32
C ASN A 421 -16.04 -13.86 0.86
N PRO A 422 -17.38 -13.78 1.04
CA PRO A 422 -18.01 -12.81 1.95
C PRO A 422 -17.93 -13.15 3.44
N LYS A 423 -17.35 -14.30 3.79
CA LYS A 423 -17.26 -14.81 5.18
C LYS A 423 -15.83 -15.20 5.60
N ALA A 424 -14.82 -14.63 4.95
CA ALA A 424 -13.39 -14.92 5.19
C ALA A 424 -12.84 -14.28 6.47
N GLY A 425 -13.58 -13.35 7.08
CA GLY A 425 -13.14 -12.62 8.25
C GLY A 425 -12.29 -11.40 7.93
N ILE A 426 -11.46 -10.96 8.88
CA ILE A 426 -10.46 -9.91 8.61
C ILE A 426 -9.30 -10.54 7.84
N VAL A 427 -8.98 -10.00 6.67
CA VAL A 427 -7.90 -10.49 5.81
C VAL A 427 -7.00 -9.35 5.36
N GLU A 428 -5.72 -9.64 5.18
CA GLU A 428 -4.75 -8.75 4.50
C GLU A 428 -4.53 -9.24 3.06
N ALA A 429 -3.96 -8.38 2.20
CA ALA A 429 -3.73 -8.71 0.79
C ALA A 429 -2.86 -9.97 0.58
N ASP A 430 -1.96 -10.27 1.53
CA ASP A 430 -1.13 -11.47 1.53
C ASP A 430 -1.93 -12.77 1.62
N GLU A 431 -3.16 -12.73 2.17
CA GLU A 431 -4.01 -13.89 2.42
C GLU A 431 -5.03 -14.12 1.30
N MET A 432 -5.08 -13.23 0.31
CA MET A 432 -6.03 -13.29 -0.79
C MET A 432 -5.51 -14.15 -1.96
N ASP A 433 -6.43 -14.60 -2.82
CA ASP A 433 -6.09 -15.22 -4.11
C ASP A 433 -5.47 -14.17 -5.02
N TYR A 434 -4.14 -14.20 -5.12
CA TYR A 434 -3.39 -13.25 -5.92
C TYR A 434 -3.71 -13.35 -7.41
N LYS A 435 -4.05 -14.55 -7.93
CA LYS A 435 -4.40 -14.74 -9.34
C LYS A 435 -5.71 -14.06 -9.65
N ARG A 436 -6.72 -14.28 -8.80
CA ARG A 436 -8.03 -13.65 -8.96
C ARG A 436 -7.94 -12.13 -8.84
N CYS A 437 -7.18 -11.64 -7.86
CA CYS A 437 -7.01 -10.20 -7.67
C CYS A 437 -6.28 -9.55 -8.87
N LEU A 438 -5.18 -10.17 -9.34
CA LEU A 438 -4.46 -9.69 -10.53
C LEU A 438 -5.29 -9.83 -11.81
N GLU A 439 -6.08 -10.89 -11.98
CA GLU A 439 -7.00 -11.02 -13.13
C GLU A 439 -7.92 -9.79 -13.25
N VAL A 440 -8.46 -9.33 -12.12
CA VAL A 440 -9.32 -8.14 -12.06
C VAL A 440 -8.52 -6.86 -12.30
N GLN A 441 -7.31 -6.77 -11.76
CA GLN A 441 -6.52 -5.54 -11.72
C GLN A 441 -5.69 -5.28 -12.99
N LEU A 442 -5.14 -6.33 -13.61
CA LEU A 442 -4.22 -6.27 -14.76
C LEU A 442 -4.68 -5.32 -15.90
N PRO A 443 -5.98 -5.23 -16.27
CA PRO A 443 -6.44 -4.28 -17.28
C PRO A 443 -6.16 -2.80 -16.97
N TYR A 444 -5.79 -2.48 -15.73
CA TYR A 444 -5.56 -1.12 -15.22
C TYR A 444 -4.10 -0.82 -14.87
N LEU A 445 -3.17 -1.74 -15.12
CA LEU A 445 -1.77 -1.62 -14.69
C LEU A 445 -0.80 -1.27 -15.82
N GLY A 446 -1.30 -1.10 -17.05
CA GLY A 446 -0.43 -0.92 -18.22
C GLY A 446 0.53 -2.11 -18.36
N PRO A 447 1.79 -1.88 -18.77
CA PRO A 447 2.80 -2.95 -18.81
C PRO A 447 3.10 -3.49 -17.41
N VAL A 448 2.96 -4.81 -17.23
CA VAL A 448 3.36 -5.52 -16.02
C VAL A 448 4.47 -6.50 -16.40
N GLU A 449 5.68 -6.25 -15.90
CA GLU A 449 6.92 -6.84 -16.44
C GLU A 449 7.84 -7.34 -15.34
N GLY A 450 8.68 -8.32 -15.68
CA GLY A 450 9.75 -8.85 -14.84
C GLY A 450 11.14 -8.50 -15.40
N HIS A 451 12.03 -7.98 -14.55
CA HIS A 451 13.36 -7.51 -14.92
C HIS A 451 14.43 -8.02 -13.95
N TYR A 452 15.37 -8.82 -14.45
CA TYR A 452 16.58 -9.17 -13.68
C TYR A 452 17.62 -8.07 -13.79
N THR A 453 18.44 -7.94 -12.76
CA THR A 453 19.58 -7.02 -12.74
C THR A 453 20.74 -7.61 -11.96
N ASP A 454 21.96 -7.34 -12.43
CA ASP A 454 23.19 -7.63 -11.69
C ASP A 454 23.51 -6.53 -10.66
N TRP A 455 22.69 -5.47 -10.61
CA TRP A 455 22.92 -4.35 -9.69
C TRP A 455 22.90 -4.81 -8.24
N THR A 456 23.82 -4.27 -7.44
CA THR A 456 23.79 -4.40 -5.97
C THR A 456 23.95 -3.05 -5.28
N PRO A 457 23.58 -2.93 -3.99
CA PRO A 457 23.86 -1.73 -3.20
C PRO A 457 25.35 -1.37 -3.10
N LEU A 458 26.28 -2.27 -3.47
CA LEU A 458 27.72 -2.04 -3.47
C LEU A 458 28.28 -1.57 -4.82
N ASP A 459 27.47 -1.47 -5.87
CA ASP A 459 27.95 -1.07 -7.18
C ASP A 459 28.58 0.32 -7.14
N GLY A 460 29.83 0.42 -7.60
CA GLY A 460 30.63 1.64 -7.53
C GLY A 460 31.13 2.01 -6.12
N ARG A 461 31.06 1.09 -5.14
CA ARG A 461 31.46 1.31 -3.74
C ARG A 461 32.54 0.34 -3.27
N PRO A 462 33.48 0.77 -2.40
CA PRO A 462 33.59 2.12 -1.85
C PRO A 462 34.09 3.14 -2.88
N GLY A 463 33.72 4.40 -2.70
CA GLY A 463 34.17 5.51 -3.53
C GLY A 463 35.46 6.16 -3.01
N LEU A 464 35.50 7.50 -3.06
CA LEU A 464 36.63 8.31 -2.60
C LEU A 464 36.78 8.38 -1.08
N PHE A 465 35.71 8.06 -0.34
CA PHE A 465 35.68 8.12 1.12
C PHE A 465 35.53 6.71 1.70
N PRO A 466 36.10 6.44 2.89
CA PRO A 466 35.86 5.18 3.59
C PRO A 466 34.38 5.00 3.91
N GLU A 467 33.87 3.80 3.66
CA GLU A 467 32.47 3.44 3.93
C GLU A 467 32.39 2.22 4.84
N ASP A 468 31.46 2.22 5.80
CA ASP A 468 31.18 1.07 6.67
C ASP A 468 30.25 0.08 5.93
N ILE A 469 30.82 -0.72 5.03
CA ILE A 469 30.12 -1.69 4.17
C ILE A 469 30.44 -3.14 4.54
N ASP A 470 29.57 -4.06 4.14
CA ASP A 470 29.80 -5.50 4.18
C ASP A 470 29.98 -6.04 2.75
N THR A 471 31.23 -6.32 2.37
CA THR A 471 31.57 -6.84 1.03
C THR A 471 31.31 -8.33 0.86
N LYS A 472 30.97 -9.06 1.92
CA LYS A 472 30.65 -10.49 1.84
C LYS A 472 29.21 -10.75 1.43
N ASP A 473 28.33 -9.79 1.74
CA ASP A 473 26.92 -9.86 1.39
C ASP A 473 26.42 -8.48 0.94
N PRO A 474 26.37 -8.23 -0.39
CA PRO A 474 25.99 -6.93 -0.93
C PRO A 474 24.62 -6.42 -0.47
N TRP A 475 23.70 -7.35 -0.17
CA TRP A 475 22.30 -7.07 0.16
C TRP A 475 22.01 -6.87 1.65
N GLN A 476 23.04 -6.80 2.50
CA GLN A 476 22.85 -6.41 3.90
C GLN A 476 22.24 -5.00 3.99
N PHE A 477 21.33 -4.79 4.94
CA PHE A 477 20.77 -3.47 5.23
C PHE A 477 21.85 -2.43 5.54
N LYS A 478 23.00 -2.88 6.05
CA LYS A 478 24.22 -2.08 6.22
C LYS A 478 24.66 -1.37 4.94
N ASN A 479 24.54 -2.02 3.79
CA ASN A 479 24.91 -1.48 2.48
C ASN A 479 23.75 -0.69 1.85
N ILE A 480 22.51 -1.10 2.10
CA ILE A 480 21.29 -0.48 1.58
C ILE A 480 21.07 0.90 2.20
N LEU A 481 21.13 1.00 3.54
CA LEU A 481 20.91 2.26 4.26
C LEU A 481 21.98 3.30 3.90
N VAL A 482 21.55 4.53 3.59
CA VAL A 482 22.45 5.66 3.30
C VAL A 482 22.95 6.26 4.60
N ARG A 483 24.27 6.27 4.80
CA ARG A 483 24.95 6.67 6.05
C ARG A 483 26.26 7.39 5.77
#